data_AF-A0A3B9MD67-F1
#
_entry.id   AF-A0A3B9MD67-F1
#
_cell.length_a   1.000
_cell.length_b   1.000
_cell.length_c   1.000
_cell.angle_alpha   90.00
_cell.angle_beta   90.00
_cell.angle_gamma   90.00
#
_symmetry.space_group_name_H-M   'P 1'
#
loop_
_entity.id
_entity.type
_entity.pdbx_description
1 polymer ?
#
loop_
_entity_poly.entity_id
_entity_poly.type
_entity_poly.pdbx_seq_one_letter_code
_entity_poly.pdbx_strand_id
1 'polypeptide(L)' 'MARPSKSGPTGGDMAGIGLYFAGSVLLPLLAGVGLDSWLHTGPVFVLIGLFVGLMAGGLAIWMKVREFTR' A
#
# COMPACT_ATOMS: atom_id res chain seq x y z
N MET A 1 -23.14 -31.05 -7.07
CA MET A 1 -22.10 -30.04 -7.37
C MET A 1 -21.53 -29.54 -6.05
N ALA A 2 -20.30 -29.94 -5.69
CA ALA A 2 -19.65 -29.48 -4.47
C ALA A 2 -19.19 -28.02 -4.65
N ARG A 3 -19.50 -27.12 -3.71
CA ARG A 3 -18.94 -25.76 -3.70
C ARG A 3 -17.43 -25.87 -3.62
N PRO A 4 -16.65 -25.12 -4.43
CA PRO A 4 -15.21 -25.06 -4.25
C PRO A 4 -14.95 -24.58 -2.81
N SER A 5 -14.25 -25.40 -2.02
CA SER A 5 -13.79 -25.01 -0.70
C SER A 5 -12.97 -23.74 -0.87
N LYS A 6 -13.32 -22.67 -0.15
CA LYS A 6 -12.60 -21.40 -0.13
C LYS A 6 -11.24 -21.69 0.53
N SER A 7 -10.27 -22.15 -0.24
CA SER A 7 -8.89 -22.34 0.22
C SER A 7 -8.43 -21.02 0.81
N GLY A 8 -7.91 -21.05 2.03
CA GLY A 8 -7.37 -19.85 2.67
C GLY A 8 -6.30 -19.20 1.79
N PRO A 9 -6.00 -17.92 2.01
CA PRO A 9 -5.04 -17.20 1.18
C PRO A 9 -3.70 -17.93 1.11
N THR A 10 -3.15 -18.07 -0.10
CA THR A 10 -1.85 -18.72 -0.29
C THR A 10 -0.72 -17.80 0.15
N GLY A 11 0.47 -18.36 0.39
CA GLY A 11 1.66 -17.57 0.70
C GLY A 11 2.01 -16.55 -0.41
N GLY A 12 1.69 -16.88 -1.66
CA GLY A 12 1.82 -15.97 -2.80
C GLY A 12 0.85 -14.77 -2.72
N ASP A 13 -0.40 -15.02 -2.32
CA ASP A 13 -1.38 -13.93 -2.12
C ASP A 13 -0.93 -12.97 -1.02
N MET A 14 -0.36 -13.50 0.06
CA MET A 14 0.18 -12.72 1.17
C MET A 14 1.41 -11.90 0.75
N ALA A 15 2.32 -12.49 -0.01
CA ALA A 15 3.48 -11.79 -0.57
C ALA A 15 3.05 -10.67 -1.53
N GLY A 16 2.03 -10.91 -2.37
CA GLY A 16 1.47 -9.91 -3.27
C GLY A 16 0.88 -8.71 -2.53
N ILE A 17 0.14 -8.95 -1.43
CA ILE A 17 -0.39 -7.87 -0.58
C ILE A 17 0.73 -7.07 0.05
N GLY A 18 1.76 -7.74 0.58
CA GLY A 18 2.93 -7.08 1.17
C GLY A 18 3.69 -6.23 0.16
N LEU A 19 3.88 -6.75 -1.06
CA LEU A 19 4.56 -6.02 -2.15
C LEU A 19 3.74 -4.81 -2.61
N TYR A 20 2.43 -4.96 -2.72
CA TYR A 20 1.53 -3.85 -3.07
C TYR A 20 1.57 -2.74 -2.01
N PHE A 21 1.53 -3.13 -0.73
CA PHE A 21 1.64 -2.19 0.38
C PHE A 21 3.00 -1.47 0.37
N ALA A 22 4.10 -2.22 0.27
CA ALA A 22 5.45 -1.66 0.21
C ALA A 22 5.59 -0.71 -0.98
N GLY A 23 5.13 -1.10 -2.17
CA GLY A 23 5.12 -0.24 -3.35
C GLY A 23 4.31 1.03 -3.15
N SER A 24 3.13 0.93 -2.55
CA SER A 24 2.23 2.07 -2.31
C SER A 24 2.82 3.12 -1.36
N VAL A 25 3.76 2.72 -0.48
CA VAL A 25 4.43 3.62 0.48
C VAL A 25 5.78 4.09 -0.08
N LEU A 26 6.56 3.18 -0.65
CA LEU A 26 7.92 3.45 -1.11
C LEU A 26 7.94 4.32 -2.38
N LEU A 27 7.03 4.12 -3.33
CA LEU A 27 6.97 4.95 -4.55
C LEU A 27 6.78 6.44 -4.24
N PRO A 28 5.75 6.86 -3.49
CA PRO A 28 5.54 8.28 -3.20
C PRO A 28 6.61 8.85 -2.27
N LEU A 29 7.22 8.04 -1.39
CA LEU A 29 8.38 8.45 -0.60
C LEU A 29 9.60 8.76 -1.47
N LEU A 30 9.97 7.84 -2.37
CA LEU A 30 11.11 8.03 -3.27
C LEU A 30 10.87 9.20 -4.23
N ALA A 31 9.64 9.35 -4.73
CA ALA A 31 9.24 10.50 -5.53
C ALA A 31 9.37 11.81 -4.72
N GLY A 32 8.91 11.81 -3.46
CA GLY A 32 9.02 12.97 -2.56
C GLY A 32 10.47 13.36 -2.28
N VAL A 33 11.35 12.39 -2.02
CA VAL A 33 12.79 12.64 -1.79
C VAL A 33 13.43 13.26 -3.02
N GLY A 34 13.14 12.71 -4.20
CA GLY A 34 13.64 13.26 -5.45
C GLY A 34 13.16 14.69 -5.68
N LEU A 35 11.88 14.97 -5.41
CA LEU A 35 11.28 16.29 -5.61
C LEU A 35 11.79 17.32 -4.60
N ASP A 36 11.90 16.96 -3.31
CA ASP A 36 12.48 17.83 -2.27
C ASP A 36 13.95 18.15 -2.58
N SER A 37 14.73 17.16 -3.04
CA SER A 37 16.11 17.37 -3.45
C SER A 37 16.25 18.29 -4.67
N TRP A 38 15.24 18.39 -5.53
CA TRP A 38 15.28 19.24 -6.72
C TRP A 38 14.80 20.66 -6.44
N LEU A 39 13.81 20.80 -5.56
CA LEU A 39 13.17 22.08 -5.24
C LEU A 39 13.83 22.81 -4.06
N HIS A 40 14.74 22.17 -3.33
CA HIS A 40 15.32 22.68 -2.07
C HIS A 40 14.27 23.10 -1.04
N THR A 41 13.03 22.65 -1.22
CA THR A 41 12.06 22.56 -0.15
C THR A 41 12.66 21.58 0.85
N GLY A 42 12.49 21.78 2.16
CA GLY A 42 12.85 20.76 3.15
C GLY A 42 12.07 19.44 2.90
N PRO A 43 11.90 18.54 3.87
CA PRO A 43 11.28 17.23 3.64
C PRO A 43 9.74 17.27 3.43
N VAL A 44 9.22 18.26 2.72
CA VAL A 44 7.78 18.55 2.60
C VAL A 44 7.11 17.57 1.63
N PHE A 45 7.66 17.35 0.43
CA PHE A 45 7.10 16.39 -0.51
C PHE A 45 7.27 14.94 -0.02
N VAL A 46 8.32 14.65 0.72
CA VAL A 46 8.47 13.36 1.44
C VAL A 46 7.35 13.16 2.44
N LEU A 47 7.03 14.17 3.26
CA LEU A 47 5.96 14.09 4.27
C LEU A 47 4.58 13.92 3.62
N ILE A 48 4.31 14.66 2.52
CA ILE A 48 3.06 14.50 1.75
C ILE A 48 2.99 13.10 1.14
N GLY A 49 4.07 12.64 0.50
CA GLY A 49 4.16 11.32 -0.09
C GLY A 49 3.95 10.20 0.92
N LEU A 50 4.55 10.32 2.11
CA LEU A 50 4.34 9.40 3.23
C LEU A 50 2.88 9.36 3.68
N PHE A 51 2.27 10.53 3.88
CA PHE A 51 0.89 10.63 4.35
C PHE A 51 -0.08 10.00 3.34
N VAL A 52 0.10 10.28 2.05
CA VAL A 52 -0.71 9.69 0.96
C VAL A 52 -0.50 8.19 0.86
N GLY A 53 0.75 7.71 0.89
CA GLY A 53 1.07 6.29 0.83
C GLY A 53 0.49 5.50 2.01
N LEU A 54 0.58 6.06 3.22
CA LEU A 54 0.02 5.45 4.43
C LEU A 54 -1.52 5.38 4.38
N MET A 55 -2.17 6.46 3.93
CA MET A 55 -3.62 6.48 3.72
C MET A 55 -4.06 5.47 2.67
N ALA A 56 -3.36 5.39 1.53
CA ALA A 56 -3.65 4.44 0.47
C ALA A 56 -3.50 2.98 0.95
N GLY A 57 -2.42 2.66 1.66
CA GLY A 57 -2.20 1.34 2.25
C GLY A 57 -3.23 0.97 3.30
N GLY A 58 -3.57 1.91 4.20
CA GLY A 58 -4.61 1.70 5.22
C GLY A 58 -6.00 1.48 4.63
N LEU A 59 -6.37 2.26 3.60
CA LEU A 59 -7.64 2.10 2.88
C LEU A 59 -7.69 0.78 2.12
N ALA A 60 -6.58 0.35 1.50
CA ALA A 60 -6.50 -0.94 0.81
C ALA A 60 -6.72 -2.11 1.78
N ILE A 61 -6.10 -2.06 2.97
CA ILE A 61 -6.30 -3.06 4.02
C ILE A 61 -7.75 -3.03 4.52
N TRP A 62 -8.30 -1.86 4.81
CA TRP A 62 -9.70 -1.69 5.21
C TRP A 62 -10.66 -2.27 4.17
N MET A 63 -10.38 -2.04 2.90
CA MET A 63 -11.12 -2.62 1.77
C MET A 63 -11.03 -4.14 1.71
N LYS A 64 -9.86 -4.70 2.01
CA LYS A 64 -9.70 -6.16 2.05
C LYS A 64 -10.43 -6.79 3.23
N VAL A 65 -10.34 -6.18 4.41
CA VAL A 65 -10.98 -6.66 5.64
C VAL A 65 -12.51 -6.63 5.52
N ARG A 66 -13.08 -5.51 5.07
CA ARG A 66 -14.54 -5.38 4.92
C ARG A 66 -15.13 -6.37 3.91
N GLU A 67 -14.36 -6.80 2.92
CA GLU A 67 -14.76 -7.80 1.93
C GLU A 67 -14.83 -9.21 2.52
N PHE A 68 -14.06 -9.49 3.59
CA PHE A 68 -14.14 -10.76 4.32
C PHE A 68 -15.24 -10.80 5.38
N THR A 69 -15.70 -9.65 5.86
CA THR A 69 -16.74 -9.57 6.91
C THR A 69 -18.17 -9.60 6.36
N ARG A 70 -18.37 -9.44 5.05
CA ARG A 70 -19.67 -9.66 4.37
C ARG A 70 -19.81 -11.10 3.89
#